data_AF-A0A8C0VLW6-F1
#
_entry.id   AF-A0A8C0VLW6-F1
#
_cell.length_a   1.000
_cell.length_b   1.000
_cell.length_c   1.000
_cell.angle_alpha   90.00
_cell.angle_beta   90.00
_cell.angle_gamma   90.00
#
_symmetry.space_group_name_H-M   'P 1'
#
loop_
_entity.id
_entity.type
_entity.pdbx_description
1 polymer ?
#
loop_
_entity_poly.entity_id
_entity_poly.type
_entity_poly.pdbx_seq_one_letter_code
_entity_poly.pdbx_strand_id
1 'polypeptide(L)'
;MCHVRKELSNLKLLLFCTSSIDDEKDSFCDSSGLEVEENNVICSETDEIQNTALYMGTGLTLPSHLTTNNEENRDQIINHGLLKKVLRGTGAQACNRQGLIPPYISQIYDELFIIHQKLQQHEAEVKQLTEALRELTKENRRLKSSFDSLKEVNDSLRKQLSDVTELNKKLEGQARNVQARLANLQRKHEFSMVRKSNDLCQVMKESKPVKQEKVTATSKTAMLPLNSQVYELLTYLMDWISDQHLSKMKAQEEREDSHKPMVTQSSKTTCTQEKCMKLLPIATEQLQWMPYVNPKLHVPVLKFIYWSIRQLDTSDIQHATMRSTMRRLGEDIFKGIVCKGNPHSSEQSTESKSKSTAFFKSFCMPLRFLSTLIVLKTVKQVDYLAQAFESLRADLKTDEGKALFLEYQCVPVVLSHLKVSSASLLSSALDGLLQMTMESGSLQPFLEACSNESFFRTCSVLLRSSKLDVAVLEKLCVILQKLSRIKSNKKMFALFGLHQMFQELRRTIDPNHTFLCINLNSILLNLELLRSTCLAPV
;
A
#
# COMPACT_ATOMS: atom_id res chain seq x y z
N MET A 1 -5.33 -33.87 -13.45
CA MET A 1 -5.47 -33.56 -14.89
C MET A 1 -6.37 -32.36 -15.19
N CYS A 2 -7.51 -32.15 -14.51
CA CYS A 2 -8.39 -31.01 -14.79
C CYS A 2 -7.75 -29.63 -14.53
N HIS A 3 -6.87 -29.51 -13.54
CA HIS A 3 -6.21 -28.24 -13.21
C HIS A 3 -5.16 -27.83 -14.26
N VAL A 4 -4.33 -28.79 -14.71
CA VAL A 4 -3.36 -28.57 -15.80
C VAL A 4 -4.07 -28.24 -17.10
N ARG A 5 -5.24 -28.85 -17.37
CA ARG A 5 -6.04 -28.54 -18.56
C ARG A 5 -6.59 -27.11 -18.53
N LYS A 6 -6.99 -26.59 -17.36
CA LYS A 6 -7.47 -25.20 -17.20
C LYS A 6 -6.33 -24.18 -17.34
N GLU A 7 -5.17 -24.45 -16.73
CA GLU A 7 -3.95 -23.65 -16.90
C GLU A 7 -3.49 -23.62 -18.37
N LEU A 8 -3.49 -24.77 -19.06
CA LEU A 8 -3.11 -24.85 -20.48
C LEU A 8 -4.13 -24.19 -21.42
N SER A 9 -5.42 -24.22 -21.06
CA SER A 9 -6.47 -23.47 -21.77
C SER A 9 -6.33 -21.96 -21.60
N ASN A 10 -5.92 -21.49 -20.41
CA ASN A 10 -5.65 -20.07 -20.15
C ASN A 10 -4.34 -19.62 -20.82
N LEU A 11 -3.32 -20.49 -20.85
CA LEU A 11 -2.08 -20.29 -21.61
C LEU A 11 -2.37 -20.18 -23.12
N LYS A 12 -3.25 -21.04 -23.64
CA LYS A 12 -3.74 -20.94 -25.03
C LYS A 12 -4.43 -19.60 -25.29
N LEU A 13 -5.23 -19.09 -24.35
CA LEU A 13 -5.90 -17.81 -24.53
C LEU A 13 -4.91 -16.63 -24.49
N LEU A 14 -3.92 -16.68 -23.60
CA LEU A 14 -2.85 -15.67 -23.50
C LEU A 14 -1.97 -15.66 -24.76
N LEU A 15 -1.60 -16.83 -25.28
CA LEU A 15 -0.83 -16.97 -26.53
C LEU A 15 -1.65 -16.62 -27.79
N PHE A 16 -2.95 -16.92 -27.83
CA PHE A 16 -3.79 -16.54 -28.98
C PHE A 16 -3.98 -15.03 -29.09
N CYS A 17 -3.92 -14.29 -27.98
CA CYS A 17 -3.99 -12.83 -28.00
C CYS A 17 -2.69 -12.16 -28.48
N THR A 18 -1.55 -12.84 -28.36
CA THR A 18 -0.24 -12.37 -28.86
C THR A 18 0.00 -12.70 -30.32
N SER A 19 -0.57 -13.80 -30.85
CA SER A 19 -0.40 -14.22 -32.26
C SER A 19 -1.24 -13.43 -33.27
N SER A 20 -1.97 -12.39 -32.85
CA SER A 20 -2.69 -11.46 -33.73
C SER A 20 -2.15 -10.03 -33.64
N ILE A 21 -0.83 -9.90 -33.44
CA ILE A 21 -0.09 -8.65 -33.59
C ILE A 21 0.93 -8.90 -34.71
N ASP A 22 0.40 -8.80 -35.94
CA ASP A 22 0.99 -8.67 -37.27
C ASP A 22 2.21 -9.54 -37.68
N ASP A 23 1.95 -10.31 -38.74
CA ASP A 23 2.93 -10.66 -39.77
C ASP A 23 3.68 -9.41 -40.24
N GLU A 24 4.97 -9.33 -39.97
CA GLU A 24 5.92 -8.77 -40.93
C GLU A 24 7.30 -9.37 -40.70
N LYS A 25 7.87 -9.84 -41.82
CA LYS A 25 9.10 -10.61 -41.95
C LYS A 25 10.35 -9.76 -41.79
N ASP A 26 11.45 -10.49 -41.61
CA ASP A 26 12.87 -10.13 -41.75
C ASP A 26 13.46 -9.43 -40.51
N SER A 27 14.62 -9.81 -39.98
CA SER A 27 15.78 -10.49 -40.57
C SER A 27 16.65 -11.14 -39.48
N PHE A 28 17.43 -12.14 -39.90
CA PHE A 28 18.54 -12.78 -39.18
C PHE A 28 19.51 -11.77 -38.54
N CYS A 29 20.01 -12.11 -37.35
CA CYS A 29 21.45 -12.10 -37.08
C CYS A 29 21.79 -12.94 -35.84
N ASP A 30 22.65 -13.93 -36.08
CA ASP A 30 23.40 -14.69 -35.09
C ASP A 30 24.17 -13.77 -34.15
N SER A 31 24.27 -14.15 -32.87
CA SER A 31 25.55 -14.13 -32.15
C SER A 31 25.48 -14.99 -30.89
N SER A 32 26.34 -15.99 -30.93
CA SER A 32 26.77 -16.93 -29.92
C SER A 32 27.44 -16.29 -28.70
N GLY A 33 27.23 -16.92 -27.54
CA GLY A 33 28.36 -17.39 -26.72
C GLY A 33 28.64 -16.67 -25.40
N LEU A 34 28.96 -17.52 -24.41
CA LEU A 34 29.73 -17.31 -23.17
C LEU A 34 28.90 -17.11 -21.89
N GLU A 35 28.75 -18.19 -21.11
CA GLU A 35 29.57 -18.58 -19.92
C GLU A 35 28.92 -18.01 -18.65
N VAL A 36 28.05 -18.76 -17.96
CA VAL A 36 28.37 -19.69 -16.84
C VAL A 36 29.44 -19.14 -15.90
N GLU A 37 28.99 -18.48 -14.84
CA GLU A 37 29.70 -18.49 -13.55
C GLU A 37 28.72 -18.84 -12.44
N GLU A 38 28.93 -20.04 -11.91
CA GLU A 38 28.20 -20.70 -10.84
C GLU A 38 28.95 -20.40 -9.54
N ASN A 39 28.49 -19.42 -8.75
CA ASN A 39 29.03 -19.19 -7.41
C ASN A 39 28.11 -19.83 -6.36
N ASN A 40 28.51 -21.04 -5.96
CA ASN A 40 28.07 -21.73 -4.76
C ASN A 40 28.51 -20.94 -3.51
N VAL A 41 27.54 -20.50 -2.70
CA VAL A 41 27.80 -20.20 -1.28
C VAL A 41 26.95 -21.15 -0.45
N ILE A 42 27.64 -22.11 0.15
CA ILE A 42 27.18 -22.98 1.22
C ILE A 42 27.07 -22.10 2.48
N CYS A 43 25.87 -22.00 3.06
CA CYS A 43 25.71 -21.56 4.45
C CYS A 43 25.29 -22.75 5.30
N SER A 44 26.23 -23.16 6.13
CA SER A 44 26.13 -24.14 7.20
C SER A 44 25.06 -23.74 8.22
N GLU A 45 24.39 -24.75 8.78
CA GLU A 45 23.62 -24.64 10.02
C GLU A 45 24.51 -24.31 11.22
N THR A 46 23.82 -23.91 12.31
CA THR A 46 24.20 -23.70 13.71
C THR A 46 24.86 -22.35 14.05
N ASP A 47 24.09 -21.45 14.68
CA ASP A 47 24.14 -21.35 16.14
C ASP A 47 23.00 -20.52 16.74
N GLU A 48 22.63 -20.95 17.95
CA GLU A 48 21.66 -20.40 18.89
C GLU A 48 22.00 -18.95 19.26
N ILE A 49 20.99 -18.06 19.25
CA ILE A 49 21.10 -16.77 19.95
C ILE A 49 20.17 -16.81 21.15
N GLN A 50 20.82 -17.04 22.29
CA GLN A 50 20.30 -16.87 23.63
C GLN A 50 19.88 -15.41 23.90
N ASN A 51 18.78 -15.29 24.63
CA ASN A 51 18.35 -14.18 25.49
C ASN A 51 19.38 -13.06 25.69
N THR A 52 18.99 -11.83 25.30
CA THR A 52 19.46 -10.63 25.99
C THR A 52 18.32 -10.09 26.85
N ALA A 53 18.43 -10.34 28.15
CA ALA A 53 17.58 -9.82 29.19
C ALA A 53 17.74 -8.29 29.29
N LEU A 54 16.63 -7.54 29.17
CA LEU A 54 16.57 -6.17 29.64
C LEU A 54 16.17 -6.16 31.11
N TYR A 55 17.07 -5.60 31.90
CA TYR A 55 17.08 -5.45 33.34
C TYR A 55 15.74 -4.91 33.88
N MET A 56 15.07 -5.72 34.72
CA MET A 56 13.98 -5.27 35.57
C MET A 56 14.56 -4.45 36.73
N GLY A 57 14.39 -3.13 36.69
CA GLY A 57 14.62 -2.26 37.84
C GLY A 57 13.43 -2.32 38.80
N THR A 58 13.51 -3.17 39.81
CA THR A 58 12.68 -3.11 41.02
C THR A 58 12.95 -1.83 41.79
N GLY A 59 11.89 -1.12 42.18
CA GLY A 59 11.97 0.08 42.99
C GLY A 59 12.35 -0.21 44.44
N LEU A 60 13.06 0.74 45.06
CA LEU A 60 13.07 1.00 46.49
C LEU A 60 13.35 2.49 46.74
N THR A 61 12.31 3.17 47.24
CA THR A 61 12.27 4.13 48.36
C THR A 61 13.40 5.16 48.56
N LEU A 62 13.02 6.45 48.65
CA LEU A 62 13.40 7.38 49.73
C LEU A 62 12.43 8.60 49.70
N PRO A 63 12.30 9.41 50.78
CA PRO A 63 11.32 9.21 51.84
C PRO A 63 10.20 10.26 51.87
N SER A 64 9.08 9.81 52.38
CA SER A 64 7.94 10.60 52.84
C SER A 64 8.27 11.40 54.10
N HIS A 65 8.38 12.71 53.97
CA HIS A 65 8.17 13.65 55.07
C HIS A 65 7.29 14.81 54.58
N LEU A 66 5.99 14.68 54.82
CA LEU A 66 5.14 15.66 55.52
C LEU A 66 3.67 15.23 55.34
N THR A 67 3.20 14.51 56.34
CA THR A 67 1.80 14.29 56.64
C THR A 67 1.13 15.61 57.03
N THR A 68 -0.02 15.86 56.40
CA THR A 68 -1.24 16.46 56.99
C THR A 68 -1.06 17.64 57.94
N ASN A 69 -1.32 18.84 57.43
CA ASN A 69 -2.17 19.79 58.13
C ASN A 69 -3.31 20.18 57.20
N ASN A 70 -4.47 19.56 57.46
CA ASN A 70 -5.74 19.99 56.94
C ASN A 70 -6.32 20.87 58.05
N GLU A 71 -6.06 22.18 57.97
CA GLU A 71 -6.87 23.16 58.69
C GLU A 71 -7.28 24.24 57.70
N GLU A 72 -8.57 24.50 57.77
CA GLU A 72 -9.41 25.32 56.92
C GLU A 72 -8.77 26.67 56.61
N ASN A 73 -8.63 27.01 55.34
CA ASN A 73 -8.84 28.41 54.96
C ASN A 73 -9.86 28.47 53.82
N ARG A 74 -11.12 28.41 54.24
CA ARG A 74 -12.21 29.07 53.53
C ARG A 74 -11.88 30.55 53.49
N ASP A 75 -11.27 31.01 52.40
CA ASP A 75 -11.47 32.39 52.01
C ASP A 75 -11.85 32.49 50.54
N GLN A 76 -13.05 33.03 50.41
CA GLN A 76 -13.81 33.23 49.21
C GLN A 76 -13.01 34.09 48.22
N ILE A 77 -13.01 33.63 46.97
CA ILE A 77 -13.53 34.34 45.79
C ILE A 77 -14.13 35.74 46.11
N ILE A 78 -13.31 36.72 46.50
CA ILE A 78 -13.70 38.14 46.56
C ILE A 78 -12.48 38.99 46.22
N ASN A 79 -11.90 38.82 45.03
CA ASN A 79 -10.87 39.77 44.56
C ASN A 79 -11.06 40.24 43.11
N HIS A 80 -12.15 39.85 42.44
CA HIS A 80 -12.45 40.34 41.09
C HIS A 80 -13.28 41.65 41.06
N GLY A 81 -13.81 42.08 42.22
CA GLY A 81 -14.65 43.29 42.34
C GLY A 81 -13.95 44.52 42.97
N LEU A 82 -12.89 44.33 43.75
CA LEU A 82 -12.21 45.41 44.47
C LEU A 82 -11.34 46.28 43.56
N LEU A 83 -10.71 45.69 42.53
CA LEU A 83 -9.87 46.44 41.58
C LEU A 83 -10.67 47.37 40.64
N LYS A 84 -11.95 47.07 40.39
CA LYS A 84 -12.82 47.96 39.59
C LYS A 84 -13.45 49.09 40.40
N LYS A 85 -13.58 48.94 41.73
CA LYS A 85 -14.22 49.93 42.60
C LYS A 85 -13.29 51.06 43.04
N VAL A 86 -11.98 50.84 43.01
CA VAL A 86 -10.97 51.90 43.26
C VAL A 86 -10.92 52.93 42.12
N LEU A 87 -11.46 52.63 40.93
CA LEU A 87 -11.41 53.53 39.77
C LEU A 87 -12.65 54.40 39.55
N ARG A 88 -13.75 54.20 40.29
CA ARG A 88 -14.98 55.02 40.15
C ARG A 88 -15.70 55.18 41.50
N GLY A 89 -15.37 56.22 42.27
CA GLY A 89 -16.14 56.58 43.46
C GLY A 89 -15.44 57.64 44.32
N THR A 90 -16.06 58.82 44.36
CA THR A 90 -15.59 60.11 44.87
C THR A 90 -15.50 60.21 46.40
N GLY A 91 -14.54 61.03 46.89
CA GLY A 91 -14.73 61.85 48.10
C GLY A 91 -13.73 61.70 49.24
N ALA A 92 -12.53 62.28 49.12
CA ALA A 92 -11.80 62.83 50.27
C ALA A 92 -10.72 63.82 49.78
N GLN A 93 -10.93 65.08 50.14
CA GLN A 93 -10.04 66.21 49.94
C GLN A 93 -8.85 66.12 50.88
N ALA A 94 -7.63 65.87 50.36
CA ALA A 94 -6.35 66.29 50.95
C ALA A 94 -5.16 65.87 50.07
N CYS A 95 -4.19 66.77 49.95
CA CYS A 95 -2.88 66.63 49.28
C CYS A 95 -2.86 66.64 47.74
N ASN A 96 -2.94 67.86 47.20
CA ASN A 96 -2.20 68.27 46.02
C ASN A 96 -0.70 67.95 46.17
N ARG A 97 -0.26 66.81 45.65
CA ARG A 97 1.06 66.68 45.02
C ARG A 97 0.90 65.80 43.79
N GLN A 98 1.16 66.37 42.60
CA GLN A 98 1.42 65.63 41.38
C GLN A 98 2.61 64.67 41.62
N GLY A 99 2.30 63.46 42.06
CA GLY A 99 3.19 62.31 41.93
C GLY A 99 2.84 61.63 40.61
N LEU A 100 3.39 62.13 39.50
CA LEU A 100 3.38 61.39 38.24
C LEU A 100 4.09 60.07 38.53
N ILE A 101 3.35 58.96 38.53
CA ILE A 101 3.95 57.62 38.58
C ILE A 101 4.98 57.60 37.44
N PRO A 102 6.28 57.45 37.75
CA PRO A 102 7.29 57.41 36.71
C PRO A 102 6.94 56.35 35.65
N PRO A 103 7.12 56.63 34.35
CA PRO A 103 6.72 55.72 33.27
C PRO A 103 7.23 54.29 33.43
N TYR A 104 8.42 54.11 34.04
CA TYR A 104 9.00 52.79 34.31
C TYR A 104 8.15 51.96 35.29
N ILE A 105 7.46 52.60 36.25
CA ILE A 105 6.61 51.89 37.21
C ILE A 105 5.34 51.39 36.52
N SER A 106 4.74 52.18 35.62
CA SER A 106 3.59 51.74 34.82
C SER A 106 3.94 50.54 33.94
N GLN A 107 5.11 50.59 33.30
CA GLN A 107 5.60 49.50 32.46
C GLN A 107 5.80 48.21 33.26
N ILE A 108 6.32 48.30 34.49
CA ILE A 108 6.47 47.13 35.38
C ILE A 108 5.10 46.50 35.69
N TYR A 109 4.06 47.30 35.94
CA TYR A 109 2.71 46.77 36.18
C TYR A 109 2.12 46.08 34.94
N ASP A 110 2.32 46.64 33.75
CA ASP A 110 1.85 46.05 32.50
C ASP A 110 2.56 44.72 32.21
N GLU A 111 3.88 44.65 32.41
CA GLU A 111 4.67 43.41 32.27
C GLU A 111 4.23 42.35 33.29
N LEU A 112 4.03 42.73 34.56
CA LEU A 112 3.49 41.84 35.60
C LEU A 112 2.10 41.30 35.26
N PHE A 113 1.24 42.14 34.67
CA PHE A 113 -0.09 41.71 34.24
C PHE A 113 -0.03 40.67 33.12
N ILE A 114 0.83 40.88 32.13
CA ILE A 114 1.03 39.92 31.03
C ILE A 114 1.63 38.61 31.56
N ILE A 115 2.59 38.67 32.49
CA ILE A 115 3.19 37.48 33.12
C ILE A 115 2.12 36.71 33.89
N HIS A 116 1.27 37.39 34.68
CA HIS A 116 0.18 36.75 35.41
C HIS A 116 -0.82 36.07 34.48
N GLN A 117 -1.19 36.71 33.38
CA GLN A 117 -2.07 36.12 32.37
C GLN A 117 -1.47 34.86 31.72
N LYS A 118 -0.17 34.89 31.37
CA LYS A 118 0.54 33.73 30.82
C LYS A 118 0.65 32.59 31.83
N LEU A 119 0.92 32.89 33.11
CA LEU A 119 0.93 31.91 34.19
C LEU A 119 -0.43 31.23 34.34
N GLN A 120 -1.52 32.01 34.29
CA GLN A 120 -2.88 31.47 34.40
C GLN A 120 -3.25 30.57 33.20
N GLN A 121 -2.83 30.94 31.99
CA GLN A 121 -2.99 30.09 30.80
C GLN A 121 -2.23 28.77 30.93
N HIS A 122 -0.95 28.83 31.35
CA HIS A 122 -0.13 27.64 31.53
C HIS A 122 -0.69 26.73 32.63
N GLU A 123 -1.24 27.27 33.72
CA GLU A 123 -1.88 26.48 34.76
C GLU A 123 -3.12 25.73 34.24
N ALA A 124 -3.93 26.38 33.40
CA ALA A 124 -5.08 25.75 32.76
C ALA A 124 -4.66 24.63 31.78
N GLU A 125 -3.60 24.87 30.99
CA GLU A 125 -3.05 23.88 30.06
C GLU A 125 -2.49 22.66 30.80
N VAL A 126 -1.73 22.87 31.88
CA VAL A 126 -1.21 21.78 32.72
C VAL A 126 -2.36 20.96 33.32
N LYS A 127 -3.43 21.60 33.79
CA LYS A 127 -4.63 20.89 34.28
C LYS A 127 -5.27 20.03 33.19
N GLN A 128 -5.45 20.56 31.98
CA GLN A 128 -6.01 19.82 30.85
C GLN A 128 -5.13 18.64 30.43
N LEU A 129 -3.81 18.83 30.31
CA LEU A 129 -2.87 17.77 29.95
C LEU A 129 -2.82 16.67 31.02
N THR A 130 -2.87 17.04 32.29
CA THR A 130 -2.90 16.07 33.40
C THR A 130 -4.17 15.23 33.38
N GLU A 131 -5.32 15.83 33.08
CA GLU A 131 -6.58 15.10 32.93
C GLU A 131 -6.57 14.17 31.71
N ALA A 132 -6.05 14.64 30.57
CA ALA A 132 -5.88 13.81 29.38
C ALA A 132 -4.96 12.60 29.63
N LEU A 133 -3.84 12.79 30.33
CA LEU A 133 -2.95 11.70 30.75
C LEU A 133 -3.65 10.70 31.68
N ARG A 134 -4.51 11.18 32.60
CA ARG A 134 -5.29 10.33 33.50
C ARG A 134 -6.27 9.45 32.73
N GLU A 135 -6.99 10.01 31.76
CA GLU A 135 -7.92 9.24 30.92
C GLU A 135 -7.19 8.27 29.98
N LEU A 136 -6.08 8.66 29.35
CA LEU A 136 -5.25 7.76 28.55
C LEU A 136 -4.72 6.58 29.37
N THR A 137 -4.31 6.83 30.62
CA THR A 137 -3.83 5.78 31.52
C THR A 137 -4.96 4.80 31.88
N LYS A 138 -6.18 5.29 32.10
CA LYS A 138 -7.37 4.47 32.36
C LYS A 138 -7.72 3.61 31.15
N GLU A 139 -7.68 4.18 29.95
CA GLU A 139 -7.96 3.47 28.71
C GLU A 139 -6.91 2.39 28.42
N ASN A 140 -5.64 2.66 28.72
CA ASN A 140 -4.57 1.68 28.59
C ASN A 140 -4.77 0.47 29.54
N ARG A 141 -5.20 0.72 30.78
CA ARG A 141 -5.57 -0.36 31.72
C ARG A 141 -6.76 -1.18 31.19
N ARG A 142 -7.76 -0.52 30.61
CA ARG A 142 -8.93 -1.18 30.00
C ARG A 142 -8.52 -2.06 28.82
N LEU A 143 -7.68 -1.55 27.93
CA LEU A 143 -7.15 -2.30 26.79
C LEU A 143 -6.32 -3.51 27.23
N LYS A 144 -5.51 -3.36 28.28
CA LYS A 144 -4.73 -4.48 28.84
C LYS A 144 -5.64 -5.60 29.36
N SER A 145 -6.69 -5.25 30.13
CA SER A 145 -7.68 -6.24 30.58
C SER A 145 -8.45 -6.90 29.42
N SER A 146 -8.77 -6.14 28.38
CA SER A 146 -9.39 -6.69 27.16
C SER A 146 -8.47 -7.66 26.43
N PHE A 147 -7.16 -7.37 26.39
CA PHE A 147 -6.16 -8.25 25.79
C PHE A 147 -6.04 -9.56 26.58
N ASP A 148 -6.00 -9.50 27.90
CA ASP A 148 -5.94 -10.68 28.76
C ASP A 148 -7.18 -11.59 28.57
N SER A 149 -8.37 -10.98 28.45
CA SER A 149 -9.61 -11.71 28.16
C SER A 149 -9.58 -12.39 26.78
N LEU A 150 -9.05 -11.69 25.76
CA LEU A 150 -8.94 -12.24 24.41
C LEU A 150 -7.92 -13.38 24.35
N LYS A 151 -6.83 -13.28 25.12
CA LYS A 151 -5.83 -14.35 25.27
C LYS A 151 -6.46 -15.61 25.86
N GLU A 152 -7.26 -15.48 26.92
CA GLU A 152 -7.96 -16.61 27.55
C GLU A 152 -8.92 -17.29 26.55
N VAL A 153 -9.69 -16.52 25.80
CA VAL A 153 -10.57 -17.06 24.74
C VAL A 153 -9.75 -17.74 23.64
N ASN A 154 -8.60 -17.20 23.25
CA ASN A 154 -7.72 -17.82 22.25
C ASN A 154 -7.17 -19.16 22.73
N ASP A 155 -6.72 -19.24 23.98
CA ASP A 155 -6.20 -20.46 24.59
C ASP A 155 -7.31 -21.53 24.68
N SER A 156 -8.54 -21.13 25.02
CA SER A 156 -9.71 -22.01 25.00
C SER A 156 -10.02 -22.54 23.59
N LEU A 157 -10.00 -21.68 22.57
CA LEU A 157 -10.22 -22.09 21.18
C LEU A 157 -9.12 -23.03 20.66
N ARG A 158 -7.86 -22.80 21.05
CA ARG A 158 -6.75 -23.71 20.73
C ARG A 158 -6.97 -25.10 21.32
N LYS A 159 -7.44 -25.16 22.57
CA LYS A 159 -7.79 -26.43 23.23
C LYS A 159 -8.94 -27.13 22.51
N GLN A 160 -10.04 -26.43 22.22
CA GLN A 160 -11.17 -27.00 21.47
C GLN A 160 -10.75 -27.50 20.08
N LEU A 161 -9.89 -26.76 19.38
CA LEU A 161 -9.36 -27.17 18.08
C LEU A 161 -8.53 -28.46 18.19
N SER A 162 -7.71 -28.58 19.24
CA SER A 162 -6.95 -29.81 19.54
C SER A 162 -7.89 -31.00 19.77
N ASP A 163 -8.92 -30.82 20.60
CA ASP A 163 -9.89 -31.88 20.93
C ASP A 163 -10.66 -32.36 19.69
N VAL A 164 -11.10 -31.42 18.84
CA VAL A 164 -11.77 -31.72 17.56
C VAL A 164 -10.82 -32.43 16.60
N THR A 165 -9.55 -32.02 16.55
CA THR A 165 -8.54 -32.66 15.70
C THR A 165 -8.27 -34.11 16.14
N GLU A 166 -8.20 -34.37 17.45
CA GLU A 166 -8.05 -35.73 17.98
C GLU A 166 -9.26 -36.60 17.68
N LEU A 167 -10.48 -36.06 17.84
CA LEU A 167 -11.71 -36.76 17.51
C LEU A 167 -11.76 -37.12 16.02
N ASN A 168 -11.38 -36.19 15.14
CA ASN A 168 -11.35 -36.42 13.71
C ASN A 168 -10.33 -37.52 13.34
N LYS A 169 -9.15 -37.54 13.99
CA LYS A 169 -8.15 -38.61 13.82
C LYS A 169 -8.70 -39.99 14.22
N LYS A 170 -9.52 -40.08 15.27
CA LYS A 170 -10.20 -41.31 15.68
C LYS A 170 -11.24 -41.76 14.64
N LEU A 171 -12.06 -40.83 14.15
CA LEU A 171 -13.06 -41.12 13.11
C LEU A 171 -12.42 -41.56 11.78
N GLU A 172 -11.34 -40.91 11.36
CA GLU A 172 -10.57 -41.32 10.19
C GLU A 172 -9.98 -42.73 10.35
N GLY A 173 -9.53 -43.09 11.56
CA GLY A 173 -9.09 -44.45 11.88
C GLY A 173 -10.21 -45.47 11.74
N GLN A 174 -11.40 -45.16 12.25
CA GLN A 174 -12.59 -46.00 12.09
C GLN A 174 -12.99 -46.14 10.62
N ALA A 175 -12.99 -45.05 9.85
CA ALA A 175 -13.29 -45.06 8.42
C ALA A 175 -12.32 -45.95 7.64
N ARG A 176 -11.02 -45.86 7.91
CA ARG A 176 -9.99 -46.74 7.30
C ARG A 176 -10.23 -48.21 7.63
N ASN A 177 -10.59 -48.54 8.87
CA ASN A 177 -10.91 -49.91 9.26
C ASN A 177 -12.14 -50.44 8.53
N VAL A 178 -13.19 -49.63 8.38
CA VAL A 178 -14.40 -50.01 7.63
C VAL A 178 -14.06 -50.20 6.14
N GLN A 179 -13.27 -49.31 5.55
CA GLN A 179 -12.83 -49.41 4.16
C GLN A 179 -11.99 -50.67 3.92
N ALA A 180 -11.09 -51.02 4.83
CA ALA A 180 -10.31 -52.25 4.76
C ALA A 180 -11.20 -53.51 4.84
N ARG A 181 -12.23 -53.50 5.71
CA ARG A 181 -13.21 -54.59 5.79
C ARG A 181 -14.02 -54.71 4.50
N LEU A 182 -14.44 -53.59 3.92
CA LEU A 182 -15.15 -53.57 2.63
C LEU A 182 -14.29 -54.16 1.51
N ALA A 183 -13.04 -53.73 1.38
CA ALA A 183 -12.10 -54.25 0.38
C ALA A 183 -11.84 -55.76 0.55
N ASN A 184 -11.78 -56.24 1.80
CA ASN A 184 -11.63 -57.67 2.08
C ASN A 184 -12.90 -58.46 1.70
N LEU A 185 -14.08 -57.93 2.00
CA LEU A 185 -15.35 -58.52 1.58
C LEU A 185 -15.51 -58.53 0.05
N GLN A 186 -15.10 -57.47 -0.64
CA GLN A 186 -15.08 -57.40 -2.10
C GLN A 186 -14.18 -58.46 -2.71
N ARG A 187 -12.92 -58.59 -2.23
CA ARG A 187 -12.03 -59.68 -2.65
C ARG A 187 -12.64 -61.05 -2.41
N LYS A 188 -13.27 -61.27 -1.25
CA LYS A 188 -13.94 -62.56 -0.95
C LYS A 188 -15.10 -62.83 -1.91
N HIS A 189 -15.87 -61.81 -2.29
CA HIS A 189 -16.95 -61.92 -3.27
C HIS A 189 -16.41 -62.25 -4.66
N GLU A 190 -15.36 -61.56 -5.10
CA GLU A 190 -14.66 -61.83 -6.36
C GLU A 190 -14.12 -63.27 -6.42
N PHE A 191 -13.45 -63.73 -5.35
CA PHE A 191 -13.00 -65.13 -5.26
C PHE A 191 -14.16 -66.12 -5.33
N SER A 192 -15.30 -65.83 -4.69
CA SER A 192 -16.49 -66.68 -4.78
C SER A 192 -17.11 -66.70 -6.18
N MET A 193 -17.08 -65.57 -6.90
CA MET A 193 -17.57 -65.47 -8.28
C MET A 193 -16.66 -66.22 -9.26
N VAL A 194 -15.34 -66.10 -9.11
CA VAL A 194 -14.35 -66.83 -9.90
C VAL A 194 -14.44 -68.35 -9.67
N ARG A 195 -14.73 -68.78 -8.44
CA ARG A 195 -14.98 -70.19 -8.15
C ARG A 195 -16.26 -70.71 -8.83
N LYS A 196 -17.36 -69.94 -8.78
CA LYS A 196 -18.61 -70.27 -9.48
C LYS A 196 -18.45 -70.26 -11.01
N SER A 197 -17.61 -69.39 -11.57
CA SER A 197 -17.30 -69.40 -13.00
C SER A 197 -16.38 -70.56 -13.41
N ASN A 198 -15.49 -71.00 -12.52
CA ASN A 198 -14.66 -72.19 -12.75
C ASN A 198 -15.48 -73.49 -12.72
N ASP A 199 -16.53 -73.59 -11.89
CA ASP A 199 -17.45 -74.74 -11.91
C ASP A 199 -18.28 -74.78 -13.22
N LEU A 200 -18.51 -73.63 -13.88
CA LEU A 200 -19.12 -73.59 -15.22
C LEU A 200 -18.14 -73.89 -16.37
N CYS A 201 -16.83 -73.68 -16.15
CA CYS A 201 -15.80 -73.78 -17.18
C CYS A 201 -15.01 -75.11 -17.12
N GLN A 202 -15.38 -76.03 -16.23
CA GLN A 202 -14.89 -77.42 -16.20
C GLN A 202 -15.63 -78.32 -17.22
N VAL A 203 -16.01 -77.77 -18.37
CA VAL A 203 -16.37 -78.51 -19.59
C VAL A 203 -15.70 -77.84 -20.78
N MET A 204 -14.38 -77.65 -20.74
CA MET A 204 -13.53 -77.67 -21.94
C MET A 204 -12.04 -77.57 -21.58
N LYS A 205 -11.40 -78.74 -21.70
CA LYS A 205 -9.99 -79.06 -21.99
C LYS A 205 -9.00 -77.89 -22.18
N GLU A 206 -7.94 -77.86 -21.38
CA GLU A 206 -6.58 -78.36 -21.69
C GLU A 206 -5.83 -77.57 -22.77
N SER A 207 -4.84 -76.78 -22.37
CA SER A 207 -3.45 -76.91 -22.84
C SER A 207 -2.52 -75.89 -22.16
N LYS A 208 -1.30 -76.34 -21.86
CA LYS A 208 -0.23 -75.62 -21.14
C LYS A 208 0.32 -74.41 -21.93
N PRO A 209 0.95 -73.44 -21.23
CA PRO A 209 2.16 -72.84 -21.78
C PRO A 209 3.37 -72.93 -20.84
N VAL A 210 4.54 -72.94 -21.47
CA VAL A 210 5.88 -72.95 -20.88
C VAL A 210 6.28 -71.52 -20.47
N LYS A 211 6.87 -71.45 -19.27
CA LYS A 211 7.71 -70.42 -18.62
C LYS A 211 7.97 -69.10 -19.39
N GLN A 212 7.65 -67.97 -18.73
CA GLN A 212 8.28 -66.67 -18.98
C GLN A 212 8.79 -66.06 -17.67
N GLU A 213 9.93 -65.39 -17.81
CA GLU A 213 10.87 -64.94 -16.80
C GLU A 213 10.54 -63.52 -16.31
N LYS A 214 10.51 -63.41 -14.97
CA LYS A 214 10.76 -62.25 -14.09
C LYS A 214 10.91 -60.86 -14.74
N VAL A 215 9.88 -60.01 -14.60
CA VAL A 215 10.02 -58.55 -14.57
C VAL A 215 9.35 -58.00 -13.31
N THR A 216 10.16 -57.61 -12.34
CA THR A 216 9.74 -56.78 -11.20
C THR A 216 9.86 -55.31 -11.59
N ALA A 217 8.74 -54.62 -11.81
CA ALA A 217 8.68 -53.16 -11.86
C ALA A 217 7.83 -52.66 -10.67
N THR A 218 8.49 -52.21 -9.61
CA THR A 218 7.88 -51.40 -8.56
C THR A 218 7.62 -50.00 -9.13
N SER A 219 6.40 -49.74 -9.58
CA SER A 219 5.93 -48.40 -9.88
C SER A 219 5.68 -47.63 -8.57
N LYS A 220 6.70 -46.93 -8.09
CA LYS A 220 6.52 -45.79 -7.19
C LYS A 220 5.93 -44.67 -8.01
N THR A 221 4.72 -44.24 -7.66
CA THR A 221 4.10 -43.02 -8.19
C THR A 221 4.92 -41.81 -7.71
N ALA A 222 5.96 -41.47 -8.46
CA ALA A 222 6.61 -40.18 -8.34
C ALA A 222 5.61 -39.12 -8.83
N MET A 223 5.27 -38.16 -7.97
CA MET A 223 4.62 -36.94 -8.41
C MET A 223 5.46 -36.35 -9.55
N LEU A 224 4.83 -36.13 -10.71
CA LEU A 224 5.45 -35.49 -11.85
C LEU A 224 6.02 -34.11 -11.43
N PRO A 225 7.18 -33.70 -11.98
CA PRO A 225 7.64 -32.33 -11.83
C PRO A 225 6.63 -31.40 -12.51
N LEU A 226 6.11 -30.40 -11.78
CA LEU A 226 5.44 -29.27 -12.43
C LEU A 226 6.44 -28.63 -13.40
N ASN A 227 6.01 -28.41 -14.63
CA ASN A 227 6.82 -28.00 -15.77
C ASN A 227 7.46 -26.61 -15.54
N SER A 228 8.61 -26.54 -14.85
CA SER A 228 9.28 -25.27 -14.48
C SER A 228 9.53 -24.37 -15.69
N GLN A 229 9.86 -24.95 -16.83
CA GLN A 229 10.11 -24.26 -18.10
C GLN A 229 8.88 -23.52 -18.64
N VAL A 230 7.66 -24.03 -18.39
CA VAL A 230 6.41 -23.36 -18.83
C VAL A 230 6.18 -22.08 -18.04
N TYR A 231 6.47 -22.10 -16.75
CA TYR A 231 6.36 -20.91 -15.90
C TYR A 231 7.44 -19.89 -16.21
N GLU A 232 8.65 -20.34 -16.50
CA GLU A 232 9.73 -19.46 -16.96
C GLU A 232 9.38 -18.79 -18.30
N LEU A 233 8.90 -19.55 -19.28
CA LEU A 233 8.39 -19.00 -20.54
C LEU A 233 7.27 -17.99 -20.31
N LEU A 234 6.32 -18.31 -19.43
CA LEU A 234 5.21 -17.41 -19.10
C LEU A 234 5.69 -16.12 -18.44
N THR A 235 6.67 -16.19 -17.53
CA THR A 235 7.33 -15.01 -16.96
C THR A 235 7.92 -14.13 -18.06
N TYR A 236 8.75 -14.71 -18.94
CA TYR A 236 9.37 -13.96 -20.04
C TYR A 236 8.33 -13.32 -20.96
N LEU A 237 7.25 -14.02 -21.30
CA LEU A 237 6.17 -13.46 -22.12
C LEU A 237 5.44 -12.31 -21.41
N MET A 238 5.11 -12.46 -20.12
CA MET A 238 4.44 -11.40 -19.36
C MET A 238 5.30 -10.16 -19.19
N ASP A 239 6.59 -10.33 -18.92
CA ASP A 239 7.54 -9.22 -18.83
C ASP A 239 7.71 -8.54 -20.20
N TRP A 240 7.89 -9.31 -21.28
CA TRP A 240 7.98 -8.77 -22.63
C TRP A 240 6.74 -7.97 -23.03
N ILE A 241 5.54 -8.51 -22.80
CA ILE A 241 4.29 -7.80 -23.12
C ILE A 241 4.16 -6.54 -22.27
N SER A 242 4.47 -6.63 -20.98
CA SER A 242 4.42 -5.49 -20.07
C SER A 242 5.38 -4.38 -20.52
N ASP A 243 6.64 -4.71 -20.81
CA ASP A 243 7.69 -3.74 -21.07
C ASP A 243 7.67 -3.21 -22.50
N GLN A 244 7.26 -4.02 -23.47
CA GLN A 244 7.33 -3.63 -24.88
C GLN A 244 5.99 -3.14 -25.45
N HIS A 245 4.86 -3.54 -24.86
CA HIS A 245 3.54 -3.22 -25.39
C HIS A 245 2.69 -2.38 -24.43
N LEU A 246 2.65 -2.73 -23.14
CA LEU A 246 1.75 -2.07 -22.20
C LEU A 246 2.37 -0.84 -21.50
N SER A 247 3.67 -0.81 -21.26
CA SER A 247 4.34 0.33 -20.58
C SER A 247 4.51 1.56 -21.48
N LYS A 248 4.47 1.36 -22.82
CA LYS A 248 4.59 2.41 -23.84
C LYS A 248 3.29 3.22 -23.96
N MET A 249 2.85 3.81 -22.84
CA MET A 249 1.84 4.86 -22.84
C MET A 249 2.49 6.11 -23.42
N LYS A 250 2.24 6.41 -24.70
CA LYS A 250 2.66 7.70 -25.26
C LYS A 250 1.92 8.79 -24.49
N ALA A 251 2.66 9.76 -23.95
CA ALA A 251 2.10 11.06 -23.60
C ALA A 251 1.54 11.67 -24.89
N GLN A 252 0.24 11.49 -25.13
CA GLN A 252 -0.46 12.15 -26.21
C GLN A 252 -0.67 13.60 -25.78
N GLU A 253 0.41 14.39 -25.78
CA GLU A 253 0.34 15.85 -25.54
C GLU A 253 1.61 16.58 -26.00
N GLU A 254 2.44 15.98 -26.87
CA GLU A 254 3.48 16.72 -27.58
C GLU A 254 3.37 16.53 -29.10
N ARG A 255 3.39 17.68 -29.79
CA ARG A 255 3.30 17.93 -31.25
C ARG A 255 1.90 18.04 -31.84
N GLU A 256 1.26 19.17 -31.53
CA GLU A 256 0.49 19.89 -32.54
C GLU A 256 1.46 20.82 -33.30
N ASP A 257 2.32 20.23 -34.13
CA ASP A 257 2.83 20.94 -35.31
C ASP A 257 3.31 19.94 -36.37
N SER A 258 2.85 20.16 -37.61
CA SER A 258 3.28 19.53 -38.88
C SER A 258 2.82 18.07 -39.22
N HIS A 259 1.69 17.98 -39.94
CA HIS A 259 1.29 17.04 -41.01
C HIS A 259 1.52 15.49 -40.91
N LYS A 260 0.41 14.77 -40.57
CA LYS A 260 0.01 13.35 -40.87
C LYS A 260 0.82 12.14 -40.30
N PRO A 261 0.20 10.94 -40.08
CA PRO A 261 -1.23 10.59 -40.09
C PRO A 261 -1.75 10.20 -38.69
N MET A 262 -2.73 10.96 -38.17
CA MET A 262 -3.35 10.77 -36.84
C MET A 262 -4.29 9.54 -36.76
N VAL A 263 -4.58 8.89 -37.88
CA VAL A 263 -5.61 7.84 -38.00
C VAL A 263 -5.12 6.46 -37.56
N THR A 264 -3.85 6.11 -37.82
CA THR A 264 -3.30 4.77 -37.53
C THR A 264 -2.91 4.59 -36.05
N GLN A 265 -2.66 5.69 -35.34
CA GLN A 265 -2.22 5.65 -33.94
C GLN A 265 -3.38 5.52 -32.95
N SER A 266 -4.54 6.11 -33.29
CA SER A 266 -5.79 5.99 -32.52
C SER A 266 -6.41 4.58 -32.61
N SER A 267 -6.27 3.89 -33.74
CA SER A 267 -6.78 2.53 -33.91
C SER A 267 -5.98 1.51 -33.08
N LYS A 268 -4.65 1.68 -32.99
CA LYS A 268 -3.76 0.79 -32.20
C LYS A 268 -4.00 0.90 -30.69
N THR A 269 -4.21 2.11 -30.15
CA THR A 269 -4.52 2.30 -28.72
C THR A 269 -5.89 1.73 -28.35
N THR A 270 -6.89 1.91 -29.22
CA THR A 270 -8.23 1.35 -29.02
C THR A 270 -8.22 -0.18 -29.02
N CYS A 271 -7.44 -0.82 -29.91
CA CYS A 271 -7.28 -2.28 -29.96
C CYS A 271 -6.62 -2.84 -28.68
N THR A 272 -5.54 -2.20 -28.20
CA THR A 272 -4.88 -2.59 -26.93
C THR A 272 -5.84 -2.47 -25.74
N GLN A 273 -6.63 -1.39 -25.70
CA GLN A 273 -7.59 -1.15 -24.63
C GLN A 273 -8.67 -2.24 -24.58
N GLU A 274 -9.21 -2.63 -25.75
CA GLU A 274 -10.19 -3.72 -25.86
C GLU A 274 -9.63 -5.06 -25.38
N LYS A 275 -8.38 -5.38 -25.74
CA LYS A 275 -7.69 -6.58 -25.25
C LYS A 275 -7.54 -6.56 -23.73
N CYS A 276 -7.13 -5.43 -23.14
CA CYS A 276 -7.00 -5.28 -21.69
C CYS A 276 -8.35 -5.49 -20.97
N MET A 277 -9.45 -4.97 -21.51
CA MET A 277 -10.80 -5.20 -20.94
C MET A 277 -11.21 -6.67 -20.93
N LYS A 278 -10.82 -7.45 -21.95
CA LYS A 278 -11.09 -8.90 -22.00
C LYS A 278 -10.17 -9.68 -21.06
N LEU A 279 -8.93 -9.24 -20.89
CA LEU A 279 -7.91 -9.93 -20.10
C LEU A 279 -8.06 -9.73 -18.58
N LEU A 280 -8.45 -8.55 -18.12
CA LEU A 280 -8.55 -8.25 -16.68
C LEU A 280 -9.53 -9.16 -15.91
N PRO A 281 -10.74 -9.48 -16.41
CA PRO A 281 -11.61 -10.47 -15.78
C PRO A 281 -10.95 -11.84 -15.63
N ILE A 282 -10.24 -12.30 -16.68
CA ILE A 282 -9.53 -13.57 -16.69
C ILE A 282 -8.39 -13.55 -15.67
N ALA A 283 -7.61 -12.49 -15.64
CA ALA A 283 -6.54 -12.28 -14.66
C ALA A 283 -7.07 -12.29 -13.23
N THR A 284 -8.26 -11.73 -13.00
CA THR A 284 -8.93 -11.76 -11.69
C THR A 284 -9.27 -13.19 -11.27
N GLU A 285 -9.75 -14.02 -12.20
CA GLU A 285 -9.99 -15.45 -11.92
C GLU A 285 -8.68 -16.23 -11.71
N GLN A 286 -7.61 -15.89 -12.43
CA GLN A 286 -6.30 -16.52 -12.25
C GLN A 286 -5.67 -16.16 -10.90
N LEU A 287 -5.93 -14.96 -10.38
CA LEU A 287 -5.40 -14.51 -9.10
C LEU A 287 -5.79 -15.47 -7.96
N GLN A 288 -6.98 -16.10 -8.04
CA GLN A 288 -7.45 -17.09 -7.07
C GLN A 288 -6.55 -18.33 -6.98
N TRP A 289 -5.77 -18.64 -8.01
CA TRP A 289 -4.90 -19.82 -8.05
C TRP A 289 -3.46 -19.53 -7.62
N MET A 290 -3.10 -18.27 -7.41
CA MET A 290 -1.74 -17.86 -7.03
C MET A 290 -1.15 -18.57 -5.80
N PRO A 291 -1.92 -18.98 -4.78
CA PRO A 291 -1.39 -19.79 -3.68
C PRO A 291 -0.86 -21.17 -4.08
N TYR A 292 -1.16 -21.63 -5.29
CA TYR A 292 -0.71 -22.91 -5.85
C TYR A 292 0.35 -22.75 -6.95
N VAL A 293 0.63 -21.53 -7.39
CA VAL A 293 1.55 -21.21 -8.48
C VAL A 293 2.92 -20.83 -7.92
N ASN A 294 3.98 -21.04 -8.70
CA ASN A 294 5.35 -20.66 -8.34
C ASN A 294 5.42 -19.16 -7.96
N PRO A 295 5.92 -18.80 -6.76
CA PRO A 295 6.04 -17.40 -6.33
C PRO A 295 6.81 -16.48 -7.28
N LYS A 296 7.72 -17.03 -8.10
CA LYS A 296 8.45 -16.27 -9.13
C LYS A 296 7.53 -15.62 -10.17
N LEU A 297 6.31 -16.13 -10.33
CA LEU A 297 5.31 -15.57 -11.25
C LEU A 297 4.50 -14.43 -10.67
N HIS A 298 4.51 -14.21 -9.35
CA HIS A 298 3.64 -13.23 -8.72
C HIS A 298 3.95 -11.81 -9.21
N VAL A 299 5.23 -11.43 -9.30
CA VAL A 299 5.64 -10.10 -9.79
C VAL A 299 5.27 -9.89 -11.26
N PRO A 300 5.63 -10.78 -12.22
CA PRO A 300 5.23 -10.62 -13.62
C PRO A 300 3.71 -10.55 -13.83
N VAL A 301 2.92 -11.35 -13.10
CA VAL A 301 1.45 -11.30 -13.16
C VAL A 301 0.93 -9.95 -12.67
N LEU A 302 1.41 -9.45 -11.52
CA LEU A 302 0.96 -8.16 -10.99
C LEU A 302 1.42 -6.99 -11.87
N LYS A 303 2.63 -7.06 -12.43
CA LYS A 303 3.15 -6.07 -13.39
C LYS A 303 2.26 -5.99 -14.63
N PHE A 304 1.91 -7.15 -15.20
CA PHE A 304 1.00 -7.25 -16.33
C PHE A 304 -0.39 -6.67 -16.01
N ILE A 305 -0.94 -7.01 -14.84
CA ILE A 305 -2.23 -6.49 -14.37
C ILE A 305 -2.19 -4.97 -14.22
N TYR A 306 -1.16 -4.45 -13.56
CA TYR A 306 -0.99 -3.02 -13.35
C TYR A 306 -0.97 -2.25 -14.66
N TRP A 307 -0.13 -2.68 -15.62
CA TRP A 307 -0.04 -2.01 -16.91
C TRP A 307 -1.33 -2.16 -17.74
N SER A 308 -2.02 -3.30 -17.64
CA SER A 308 -3.33 -3.48 -18.26
C SER A 308 -4.38 -2.51 -17.71
N ILE A 309 -4.37 -2.25 -16.40
CA ILE A 309 -5.25 -1.24 -15.79
C ILE A 309 -4.89 0.16 -16.27
N ARG A 310 -3.59 0.48 -16.34
CA ARG A 310 -3.08 1.78 -16.78
C ARG A 310 -3.49 2.12 -18.21
N GLN A 311 -3.59 1.14 -19.10
CA GLN A 311 -4.08 1.34 -20.48
C GLN A 311 -5.54 1.77 -20.56
N LEU A 312 -6.33 1.60 -19.50
CA LEU A 312 -7.74 1.99 -19.48
C LEU A 312 -7.95 3.46 -19.12
N ASP A 313 -6.94 4.15 -18.55
CA ASP A 313 -7.02 5.54 -18.05
C ASP A 313 -7.40 6.61 -19.09
N THR A 314 -7.31 6.28 -20.37
CA THR A 314 -7.55 7.18 -21.49
C THR A 314 -9.02 7.34 -21.88
N SER A 315 -9.96 6.53 -21.35
CA SER A 315 -11.39 6.71 -21.64
C SER A 315 -12.33 6.41 -20.46
N ASP A 316 -13.00 7.46 -19.97
CA ASP A 316 -13.92 7.42 -18.83
C ASP A 316 -15.11 6.45 -19.02
N ILE A 317 -15.55 6.25 -20.27
CA ILE A 317 -16.67 5.37 -20.61
C ILE A 317 -16.31 3.89 -20.37
N GLN A 318 -15.07 3.48 -20.63
CA GLN A 318 -14.65 2.09 -20.49
C GLN A 318 -14.38 1.71 -19.03
N HIS A 319 -13.91 2.66 -18.21
CA HIS A 319 -13.79 2.52 -16.76
C HIS A 319 -15.13 2.23 -16.07
N ALA A 320 -16.24 2.76 -16.58
CA ALA A 320 -17.56 2.53 -16.00
C ALA A 320 -17.98 1.05 -16.13
N THR A 321 -17.72 0.42 -17.27
CA THR A 321 -18.08 -0.99 -17.55
C THR A 321 -17.26 -1.98 -16.72
N MET A 322 -15.99 -1.65 -16.41
CA MET A 322 -15.07 -2.54 -15.68
C MET A 322 -14.98 -2.28 -14.16
N ARG A 323 -15.82 -1.39 -13.63
CA ARG A 323 -15.75 -0.93 -12.24
C ARG A 323 -15.81 -2.06 -11.21
N SER A 324 -16.70 -3.05 -11.40
CA SER A 324 -16.84 -4.19 -10.47
C SER A 324 -15.62 -5.12 -10.53
N THR A 325 -15.14 -5.42 -11.73
CA THR A 325 -13.94 -6.24 -11.96
C THR A 325 -12.71 -5.59 -11.33
N MET A 326 -12.46 -4.32 -11.60
CA MET A 326 -11.34 -3.56 -11.03
C MET A 326 -11.43 -3.55 -9.50
N ARG A 327 -12.60 -3.24 -8.94
CA ARG A 327 -12.79 -3.23 -7.49
C ARG A 327 -12.49 -4.59 -6.87
N ARG A 328 -13.04 -5.67 -7.43
CA ARG A 328 -12.80 -7.04 -6.94
C ARG A 328 -11.32 -7.37 -6.97
N LEU A 329 -10.66 -7.10 -8.10
CA LEU A 329 -9.23 -7.31 -8.29
C LEU A 329 -8.39 -6.56 -7.23
N GLY A 330 -8.68 -5.29 -7.00
CA GLY A 330 -8.02 -4.48 -5.99
C GLY A 330 -8.25 -5.00 -4.56
N GLU A 331 -9.47 -5.41 -4.23
CA GLU A 331 -9.79 -5.98 -2.92
C GLU A 331 -9.10 -7.33 -2.67
N ASP A 332 -9.05 -8.18 -3.69
CA ASP A 332 -8.39 -9.49 -3.63
C ASP A 332 -6.87 -9.36 -3.44
N ILE A 333 -6.24 -8.41 -4.16
CA ILE A 333 -4.80 -8.10 -4.00
C ILE A 333 -4.50 -7.51 -2.61
N PHE A 334 -5.37 -6.62 -2.13
CA PHE A 334 -5.22 -5.98 -0.82
C PHE A 334 -5.36 -6.97 0.35
N LYS A 335 -6.42 -7.78 0.33
CA LYS A 335 -6.72 -8.75 1.40
C LYS A 335 -5.81 -9.97 1.35
N GLY A 336 -5.31 -10.32 0.16
CA GLY A 336 -4.67 -11.59 -0.12
C GLY A 336 -5.68 -12.68 -0.45
N ILE A 337 -5.21 -13.71 -1.15
CA ILE A 337 -6.04 -14.83 -1.60
C ILE A 337 -5.88 -15.99 -0.62
N VAL A 338 -6.99 -16.43 -0.03
CA VAL A 338 -7.04 -17.62 0.83
C VAL A 338 -7.88 -18.68 0.13
N CYS A 339 -7.26 -19.80 -0.23
CA CYS A 339 -7.98 -20.92 -0.82
C CYS A 339 -8.44 -21.88 0.27
N LYS A 340 -9.75 -21.92 0.52
CA LYS A 340 -10.38 -22.99 1.29
C LYS A 340 -10.41 -24.24 0.41
N GLY A 341 -9.93 -25.36 0.93
CA GLY A 341 -9.92 -26.64 0.21
C GLY A 341 -11.29 -26.94 -0.41
N ASN A 342 -11.28 -27.48 -1.62
CA ASN A 342 -12.49 -27.82 -2.36
C ASN A 342 -13.39 -28.78 -1.54
N PRO A 343 -14.70 -28.52 -1.37
CA PRO A 343 -15.63 -29.46 -0.75
C PRO A 343 -15.91 -30.72 -1.60
N HIS A 344 -15.33 -30.85 -2.79
CA HIS A 344 -15.56 -31.96 -3.73
C HIS A 344 -14.29 -32.66 -4.22
N SER A 345 -13.36 -33.00 -3.32
CA SER A 345 -12.31 -33.98 -3.63
C SER A 345 -12.28 -35.07 -2.56
N SER A 346 -12.89 -36.19 -2.91
CA SER A 346 -12.63 -37.49 -2.30
C SER A 346 -11.14 -37.83 -2.42
N GLU A 347 -10.62 -38.44 -1.36
CA GLU A 347 -9.34 -39.16 -1.26
C GLU A 347 -8.05 -38.33 -1.09
N GLN A 348 -7.60 -38.35 0.18
CA GLN A 348 -6.26 -38.81 0.57
C GLN A 348 -5.07 -37.88 0.23
N SER A 349 -4.84 -36.87 1.08
CA SER A 349 -3.48 -36.47 1.47
C SER A 349 -3.48 -35.63 2.74
N THR A 350 -2.57 -35.99 3.63
CA THR A 350 -2.11 -35.28 4.85
C THR A 350 -2.32 -33.76 4.85
N GLU A 351 -2.99 -33.26 5.89
CA GLU A 351 -2.92 -31.89 6.41
C GLU A 351 -3.00 -30.78 5.32
N SER A 352 -4.17 -30.56 4.74
CA SER A 352 -4.35 -29.45 3.78
C SER A 352 -4.37 -28.10 4.53
N LYS A 353 -3.20 -27.57 4.90
CA LYS A 353 -3.03 -26.17 5.28
C LYS A 353 -3.69 -25.31 4.20
N SER A 354 -4.64 -24.45 4.59
CA SER A 354 -5.22 -23.45 3.70
C SER A 354 -4.07 -22.63 3.10
N LYS A 355 -3.80 -22.80 1.81
CA LYS A 355 -2.74 -22.04 1.14
C LYS A 355 -3.24 -20.62 0.95
N SER A 356 -2.44 -19.66 1.40
CA SER A 356 -2.71 -18.23 1.31
C SER A 356 -1.56 -17.52 0.64
N THR A 357 -1.86 -16.54 -0.20
CA THR A 357 -0.87 -15.64 -0.79
C THR A 357 -1.21 -14.21 -0.41
N ALA A 358 -0.25 -13.53 0.23
CA ALA A 358 -0.34 -12.12 0.53
C ALA A 358 0.49 -11.34 -0.51
N PHE A 359 -0.15 -10.38 -1.20
CA PHE A 359 0.52 -9.52 -2.18
C PHE A 359 0.84 -8.16 -1.55
N PHE A 360 -0.20 -7.43 -1.11
CA PHE A 360 -0.05 -6.12 -0.48
C PHE A 360 0.77 -6.14 0.81
N LYS A 361 0.68 -7.20 1.61
CA LYS A 361 1.45 -7.36 2.86
C LYS A 361 2.74 -8.17 2.67
N SER A 362 3.19 -8.37 1.44
CA SER A 362 4.41 -9.13 1.16
C SER A 362 5.65 -8.41 1.69
N PHE A 363 6.66 -9.19 2.09
CA PHE A 363 8.00 -8.69 2.39
C PHE A 363 8.84 -8.46 1.13
N CYS A 364 8.41 -8.98 -0.02
CA CYS A 364 9.03 -8.68 -1.31
C CYS A 364 8.58 -7.29 -1.78
N MET A 365 9.51 -6.32 -1.78
CA MET A 365 9.23 -4.93 -2.11
C MET A 365 8.61 -4.75 -3.51
N PRO A 366 9.17 -5.28 -4.62
CA PRO A 366 8.55 -5.14 -5.94
C PRO A 366 7.10 -5.64 -5.99
N LEU A 367 6.81 -6.75 -5.32
CA LEU A 367 5.46 -7.32 -5.25
C LEU A 367 4.51 -6.42 -4.44
N ARG A 368 4.94 -5.97 -3.26
CA ARG A 368 4.17 -5.04 -2.42
C ARG A 368 3.94 -3.70 -3.12
N PHE A 369 4.94 -3.19 -3.82
CA PHE A 369 4.88 -1.91 -4.53
C PHE A 369 3.84 -1.95 -5.66
N LEU A 370 3.92 -2.95 -6.54
CA LEU A 370 2.91 -3.15 -7.60
C LEU A 370 1.51 -3.36 -7.02
N SER A 371 1.39 -4.15 -5.95
CA SER A 371 0.11 -4.33 -5.24
C SER A 371 -0.47 -3.00 -4.76
N THR A 372 0.38 -2.15 -4.18
CA THR A 372 0.01 -0.81 -3.70
C THR A 372 -0.51 0.05 -4.85
N LEU A 373 0.16 0.08 -5.99
CA LEU A 373 -0.29 0.84 -7.16
C LEU A 373 -1.62 0.33 -7.73
N ILE A 374 -1.81 -0.99 -7.79
CA ILE A 374 -3.07 -1.59 -8.24
C ILE A 374 -4.21 -1.19 -7.30
N VAL A 375 -4.00 -1.24 -5.98
CA VAL A 375 -5.00 -0.81 -4.99
C VAL A 375 -5.36 0.67 -5.18
N LEU A 376 -4.36 1.54 -5.31
CA LEU A 376 -4.57 2.98 -5.58
C LEU A 376 -5.37 3.21 -6.87
N LYS A 377 -5.19 2.38 -7.89
CA LYS A 377 -5.89 2.51 -9.17
C LYS A 377 -7.31 1.96 -9.18
N THR A 378 -7.63 1.01 -8.31
CA THR A 378 -8.85 0.20 -8.45
C THR A 378 -9.84 0.32 -7.29
N VAL A 379 -9.37 0.66 -6.10
CA VAL A 379 -10.19 0.72 -4.88
C VAL A 379 -10.57 2.18 -4.57
N LYS A 380 -11.77 2.38 -4.02
CA LYS A 380 -12.26 3.72 -3.57
C LYS A 380 -12.46 3.82 -2.06
N GLN A 381 -12.32 2.72 -1.31
CA GLN A 381 -12.49 2.70 0.14
C GLN A 381 -11.34 3.48 0.79
N VAL A 382 -11.68 4.47 1.63
CA VAL A 382 -10.71 5.41 2.22
C VAL A 382 -9.67 4.67 3.07
N ASP A 383 -10.08 3.68 3.86
CA ASP A 383 -9.15 2.92 4.73
C ASP A 383 -8.10 2.13 3.95
N TYR A 384 -8.46 1.64 2.75
CA TYR A 384 -7.54 0.88 1.89
C TYR A 384 -6.59 1.83 1.18
N LEU A 385 -7.11 2.97 0.71
CA LEU A 385 -6.29 4.01 0.09
C LEU A 385 -5.30 4.62 1.08
N ALA A 386 -5.71 4.87 2.33
CA ALA A 386 -4.83 5.36 3.38
C ALA A 386 -3.68 4.38 3.66
N GLN A 387 -4.00 3.08 3.81
CA GLN A 387 -2.98 2.03 3.98
C GLN A 387 -2.05 1.91 2.76
N ALA A 388 -2.60 2.05 1.54
CA ALA A 388 -1.80 2.03 0.32
C ALA A 388 -0.84 3.22 0.24
N PHE A 389 -1.28 4.43 0.59
CA PHE A 389 -0.38 5.59 0.64
C PHE A 389 0.69 5.47 1.73
N GLU A 390 0.36 4.90 2.90
CA GLU A 390 1.35 4.63 3.93
C GLU A 390 2.38 3.60 3.48
N SER A 391 1.94 2.51 2.83
CA SER A 391 2.85 1.51 2.24
C SER A 391 3.75 2.12 1.17
N LEU A 392 3.19 2.94 0.27
CA LEU A 392 3.95 3.64 -0.75
C LEU A 392 5.00 4.56 -0.11
N ARG A 393 4.60 5.40 0.84
CA ARG A 393 5.51 6.31 1.55
C ARG A 393 6.64 5.55 2.25
N ALA A 394 6.34 4.41 2.88
CA ALA A 394 7.35 3.57 3.52
C ALA A 394 8.38 3.05 2.51
N ASP A 395 7.92 2.58 1.35
CA ASP A 395 8.78 2.07 0.28
C ASP A 395 9.64 3.19 -0.36
N LEU A 396 9.10 4.40 -0.53
CA LEU A 396 9.83 5.54 -1.11
C LEU A 396 10.96 6.11 -0.25
N LYS A 397 11.15 5.60 0.97
CA LYS A 397 12.32 5.93 1.80
C LYS A 397 13.61 5.27 1.27
N THR A 398 13.50 4.22 0.47
CA THR A 398 14.66 3.52 -0.12
C THR A 398 14.89 3.96 -1.57
N ASP A 399 16.12 3.88 -2.05
CA ASP A 399 16.43 4.19 -3.46
C ASP A 399 15.82 3.16 -4.41
N GLU A 400 15.69 1.89 -4.01
CA GLU A 400 14.96 0.87 -4.77
C GLU A 400 13.48 1.26 -4.96
N GLY A 401 12.80 1.69 -3.89
CA GLY A 401 11.41 2.13 -3.99
C GLY A 401 11.24 3.36 -4.88
N LYS A 402 12.18 4.31 -4.84
CA LYS A 402 12.19 5.48 -5.74
C LYS A 402 12.45 5.07 -7.20
N ALA A 403 13.29 4.07 -7.45
CA ALA A 403 13.49 3.52 -8.79
C ALA A 403 12.20 2.87 -9.31
N LEU A 404 11.53 2.04 -8.51
CA LEU A 404 10.22 1.44 -8.86
C LEU A 404 9.14 2.50 -9.11
N PHE A 405 9.17 3.61 -8.36
CA PHE A 405 8.24 4.72 -8.57
C PHE A 405 8.33 5.29 -9.99
N LEU A 406 9.55 5.43 -10.50
CA LEU A 406 9.84 5.92 -11.85
C LEU A 406 9.56 4.84 -12.90
N GLU A 407 10.01 3.61 -12.67
CA GLU A 407 9.78 2.45 -13.57
C GLU A 407 8.28 2.29 -13.87
N TYR A 408 7.44 2.32 -12.83
CA TYR A 408 6.00 2.17 -12.96
C TYR A 408 5.25 3.47 -13.21
N GLN A 409 5.95 4.57 -13.52
CA GLN A 409 5.36 5.86 -13.86
C GLN A 409 4.30 6.30 -12.86
N CYS A 410 4.63 6.39 -11.57
CA CYS A 410 3.63 6.52 -10.51
C CYS A 410 2.97 7.91 -10.41
N VAL A 411 3.55 8.96 -11.02
CA VAL A 411 3.04 10.34 -10.92
C VAL A 411 1.54 10.45 -11.28
N PRO A 412 1.05 9.98 -12.44
CA PRO A 412 -0.38 10.03 -12.77
C PRO A 412 -1.28 9.25 -11.79
N VAL A 413 -0.77 8.16 -11.20
CA VAL A 413 -1.52 7.40 -10.19
C VAL A 413 -1.76 8.26 -8.97
N VAL A 414 -0.71 8.90 -8.45
CA VAL A 414 -0.80 9.76 -7.27
C VAL A 414 -1.64 11.02 -7.55
N LEU A 415 -1.48 11.63 -8.73
CA LEU A 415 -2.26 12.81 -9.14
C LEU A 415 -3.77 12.55 -9.11
N SER A 416 -4.23 11.34 -9.45
CA SER A 416 -5.66 10.99 -9.46
C SER A 416 -6.34 11.06 -8.08
N HIS A 417 -5.53 11.11 -7.00
CA HIS A 417 -5.95 11.20 -5.61
C HIS A 417 -5.71 12.59 -4.98
N LEU A 418 -5.09 13.52 -5.70
CA LEU A 418 -4.90 14.89 -5.22
C LEU A 418 -6.19 15.70 -5.34
N LYS A 419 -7.14 15.43 -4.42
CA LYS A 419 -8.47 16.05 -4.39
C LYS A 419 -8.77 16.65 -3.03
N VAL A 420 -9.26 17.90 -3.02
CA VAL A 420 -9.63 18.63 -1.80
C VAL A 420 -10.77 17.96 -1.03
N SER A 421 -11.62 17.17 -1.70
CA SER A 421 -12.71 16.42 -1.08
C SER A 421 -12.26 15.41 -0.02
N SER A 422 -10.98 15.02 -0.03
CA SER A 422 -10.41 14.04 0.90
C SER A 422 -9.09 14.56 1.46
N ALA A 423 -9.15 15.51 2.40
CA ALA A 423 -7.97 16.19 2.95
C ALA A 423 -6.90 15.25 3.52
N SER A 424 -7.31 14.17 4.20
CA SER A 424 -6.38 13.16 4.74
C SER A 424 -5.61 12.43 3.62
N LEU A 425 -6.32 11.90 2.63
CA LEU A 425 -5.72 11.21 1.48
C LEU A 425 -4.86 12.16 0.63
N LEU A 426 -5.30 13.41 0.46
CA LEU A 426 -4.54 14.44 -0.22
C LEU A 426 -3.19 14.68 0.48
N SER A 427 -3.21 14.80 1.81
CA SER A 427 -1.99 14.97 2.62
C SER A 427 -1.06 13.74 2.51
N SER A 428 -1.61 12.52 2.59
CA SER A 428 -0.85 11.28 2.45
C SER A 428 -0.25 11.10 1.05
N ALA A 429 -0.97 11.48 0.00
CA ALA A 429 -0.48 11.45 -1.38
C ALA A 429 0.69 12.42 -1.59
N LEU A 430 0.59 13.65 -1.04
CA LEU A 430 1.68 14.62 -1.08
C LEU A 430 2.90 14.14 -0.28
N ASP A 431 2.70 13.46 0.85
CA ASP A 431 3.82 12.89 1.61
C ASP A 431 4.62 11.88 0.77
N GLY A 432 3.96 11.09 -0.06
CA GLY A 432 4.62 10.20 -1.02
C GLY A 432 5.44 10.96 -2.06
N LEU A 433 4.86 12.01 -2.68
CA LEU A 433 5.60 12.86 -3.63
C LEU A 433 6.79 13.57 -2.99
N LEU A 434 6.67 14.00 -1.72
CA LEU A 434 7.77 14.62 -0.98
C LEU A 434 8.93 13.67 -0.74
N GLN A 435 8.70 12.36 -0.54
CA GLN A 435 9.79 11.39 -0.45
C GLN A 435 10.65 11.36 -1.73
N MET A 436 10.03 11.58 -2.90
CA MET A 436 10.73 11.70 -4.18
C MET A 436 11.51 13.01 -4.33
N THR A 437 11.23 14.03 -3.52
CA THR A 437 11.97 15.31 -3.52
C THR A 437 13.24 15.29 -2.66
N MET A 438 13.43 14.23 -1.89
CA MET A 438 14.65 14.02 -1.09
C MET A 438 15.84 13.82 -2.03
N GLU A 439 17.01 14.35 -1.65
CA GLU A 439 18.23 14.24 -2.46
C GLU A 439 18.60 12.76 -2.71
N SER A 440 18.51 12.32 -3.97
CA SER A 440 18.96 11.00 -4.46
C SER A 440 19.08 11.00 -5.99
N GLY A 441 19.61 9.93 -6.57
CA GLY A 441 19.73 9.78 -8.03
C GLY A 441 18.38 9.80 -8.78
N SER A 442 17.27 9.60 -8.07
CA SER A 442 15.91 9.61 -8.63
C SER A 442 15.25 10.99 -8.66
N LEU A 443 15.84 12.00 -8.00
CA LEU A 443 15.23 13.34 -7.88
C LEU A 443 15.03 14.00 -9.25
N GLN A 444 16.06 14.02 -10.09
CA GLN A 444 16.00 14.68 -11.40
C GLN A 444 15.00 13.98 -12.34
N PRO A 445 15.05 12.64 -12.53
CA PRO A 445 14.01 11.92 -13.29
C PRO A 445 12.59 12.12 -12.74
N PHE A 446 12.43 12.25 -11.42
CA PHE A 446 11.13 12.54 -10.82
C PHE A 446 10.60 13.94 -11.18
N LEU A 447 11.47 14.95 -11.13
CA LEU A 447 11.08 16.31 -11.53
C LEU A 447 10.72 16.37 -13.02
N GLU A 448 11.45 15.64 -13.86
CA GLU A 448 11.12 15.47 -15.29
C GLU A 448 9.75 14.79 -15.45
N ALA A 449 9.48 13.71 -14.70
CA ALA A 449 8.18 13.04 -14.72
C ALA A 449 7.03 13.94 -14.23
N CYS A 450 7.28 14.95 -13.40
CA CYS A 450 6.30 15.96 -12.98
C CYS A 450 6.18 17.15 -13.95
N SER A 451 7.09 17.29 -14.92
CA SER A 451 7.17 18.44 -15.83
C SER A 451 6.21 18.30 -17.02
N ASN A 452 4.92 18.10 -16.75
CA ASN A 452 3.86 17.91 -17.76
C ASN A 452 2.57 18.67 -17.40
N GLU A 453 1.67 18.84 -18.38
CA GLU A 453 0.42 19.59 -18.18
C GLU A 453 -0.47 19.05 -17.06
N SER A 454 -0.64 17.72 -16.98
CA SER A 454 -1.51 17.07 -15.99
C SER A 454 -1.12 17.42 -14.56
N PHE A 455 0.18 17.43 -14.27
CA PHE A 455 0.71 17.80 -12.95
C PHE A 455 0.39 19.26 -12.63
N PHE A 456 0.71 20.19 -13.54
CA PHE A 456 0.51 21.62 -13.34
C PHE A 456 -0.97 22.01 -13.28
N ARG A 457 -1.81 21.38 -14.10
CA ARG A 457 -3.28 21.50 -14.08
C ARG A 457 -3.83 21.07 -12.72
N THR A 458 -3.37 19.93 -12.20
CA THR A 458 -3.79 19.43 -10.87
C THR A 458 -3.39 20.41 -9.76
N CYS A 459 -2.15 20.90 -9.76
CA CYS A 459 -1.69 21.91 -8.79
C CYS A 459 -2.52 23.20 -8.87
N SER A 460 -2.83 23.64 -10.09
CA SER A 460 -3.64 24.82 -10.37
C SER A 460 -5.06 24.68 -9.84
N VAL A 461 -5.67 23.49 -9.95
CA VAL A 461 -7.00 23.20 -9.37
C VAL A 461 -6.95 23.22 -7.84
N LEU A 462 -5.92 22.61 -7.23
CA LEU A 462 -5.76 22.61 -5.76
C LEU A 462 -5.60 24.03 -5.21
N LEU A 463 -4.73 24.84 -5.81
CA LEU A 463 -4.41 26.20 -5.34
C LEU A 463 -5.59 27.17 -5.43
N ARG A 464 -6.55 26.92 -6.33
CA ARG A 464 -7.79 27.73 -6.41
C ARG A 464 -8.79 27.42 -5.29
N SER A 465 -8.61 26.33 -4.55
CA SER A 465 -9.56 25.93 -3.53
C SER A 465 -9.33 26.68 -2.22
N SER A 466 -10.33 27.43 -1.76
CA SER A 466 -10.33 28.11 -0.46
C SER A 466 -10.34 27.17 0.75
N LYS A 467 -10.61 25.88 0.55
CA LYS A 467 -10.64 24.85 1.61
C LYS A 467 -9.29 24.14 1.83
N LEU A 468 -8.24 24.56 1.13
CA LEU A 468 -6.94 23.91 1.22
C LEU A 468 -6.26 24.30 2.55
N ASP A 469 -5.95 23.29 3.37
CA ASP A 469 -5.24 23.48 4.63
C ASP A 469 -3.82 24.01 4.41
N VAL A 470 -3.34 24.87 5.32
CA VAL A 470 -2.02 25.53 5.19
C VAL A 470 -0.88 24.52 5.16
N ALA A 471 -0.94 23.43 5.94
CA ALA A 471 0.11 22.42 5.93
C ALA A 471 0.13 21.64 4.60
N VAL A 472 -1.03 21.40 3.99
CA VAL A 472 -1.14 20.77 2.67
C VAL A 472 -0.59 21.68 1.58
N LEU A 473 -0.93 22.97 1.64
CA LEU A 473 -0.41 24.00 0.75
C LEU A 473 1.11 24.09 0.83
N GLU A 474 1.67 24.04 2.03
CA GLU A 474 3.11 24.03 2.26
C GLU A 474 3.81 22.86 1.57
N LYS A 475 3.29 21.64 1.74
CA LYS A 475 3.80 20.43 1.04
C LYS A 475 3.79 20.60 -0.48
N LEU A 476 2.70 21.14 -1.02
CA LEU A 476 2.57 21.41 -2.46
C LEU A 476 3.59 22.45 -2.94
N CYS A 477 3.79 23.51 -2.17
CA CYS A 477 4.75 24.57 -2.47
C CYS A 477 6.20 24.07 -2.46
N VAL A 478 6.57 23.10 -1.61
CA VAL A 478 7.92 22.49 -1.65
C VAL A 478 8.21 21.83 -3.01
N ILE A 479 7.25 21.06 -3.53
CA ILE A 479 7.40 20.40 -4.83
C ILE A 479 7.45 21.44 -5.96
N LEU A 480 6.54 22.41 -5.94
CA LEU A 480 6.49 23.50 -6.94
C LEU A 480 7.73 24.40 -6.87
N GLN A 481 8.34 24.59 -5.71
CA GLN A 481 9.61 25.29 -5.56
C GLN A 481 10.73 24.57 -6.31
N LYS A 482 10.85 23.25 -6.19
CA LYS A 482 11.84 22.48 -6.96
C LYS A 482 11.58 22.58 -8.46
N LEU A 483 10.31 22.43 -8.89
CA LEU A 483 9.92 22.55 -10.30
C LEU A 483 10.15 23.95 -10.89
N SER A 484 10.04 25.01 -10.09
CA SER A 484 10.26 26.39 -10.52
C SER A 484 11.71 26.68 -10.95
N ARG A 485 12.68 25.86 -10.50
CA ARG A 485 14.09 25.99 -10.90
C ARG A 485 14.35 25.49 -12.33
N ILE A 486 13.45 24.68 -12.88
CA ILE A 486 13.59 24.10 -14.22
C ILE A 486 13.12 25.15 -15.25
N LYS A 487 14.04 25.63 -16.09
CA LYS A 487 13.76 26.70 -17.06
C LYS A 487 12.64 26.35 -18.03
N SER A 488 12.56 25.10 -18.50
CA SER A 488 11.51 24.65 -19.42
C SER A 488 10.11 24.69 -18.80
N ASN A 489 9.99 24.64 -17.47
CA ASN A 489 8.70 24.65 -16.77
C ASN A 489 8.08 26.04 -16.62
N LYS A 490 8.84 27.13 -16.82
CA LYS A 490 8.32 28.50 -16.69
C LYS A 490 7.04 28.73 -17.51
N LYS A 491 6.98 28.15 -18.71
CA LYS A 491 5.80 28.19 -19.60
C LYS A 491 4.60 27.42 -19.02
N MET A 492 4.80 26.30 -18.33
CA MET A 492 3.72 25.59 -17.61
C MET A 492 3.17 26.41 -16.42
N PHE A 493 4.05 27.03 -15.63
CA PHE A 493 3.61 27.93 -14.55
C PHE A 493 2.76 29.11 -15.09
N ALA A 494 3.10 29.62 -16.28
CA ALA A 494 2.34 30.68 -16.95
C ALA A 494 1.01 30.17 -17.50
N LEU A 495 1.03 29.08 -18.26
CA LEU A 495 -0.15 28.47 -18.89
C LEU A 495 -1.26 28.18 -17.88
N PHE A 496 -0.89 27.70 -16.69
CA PHE A 496 -1.85 27.36 -15.63
C PHE A 496 -2.09 28.47 -14.60
N GLY A 497 -1.59 29.69 -14.85
CA GLY A 497 -1.82 30.87 -14.00
C GLY A 497 -1.25 30.77 -12.59
N LEU A 498 -0.26 29.90 -12.36
CA LEU A 498 0.29 29.65 -11.03
C LEU A 498 1.00 30.88 -10.46
N HIS A 499 1.67 31.66 -11.31
CA HIS A 499 2.34 32.90 -10.94
C HIS A 499 1.44 33.89 -10.20
N GLN A 500 0.23 34.12 -10.72
CA GLN A 500 -0.74 35.05 -10.13
C GLN A 500 -1.25 34.53 -8.78
N MET A 501 -1.54 33.23 -8.70
CA MET A 501 -1.97 32.59 -7.45
C MET A 501 -0.90 32.70 -6.35
N PHE A 502 0.39 32.52 -6.68
CA PHE A 502 1.46 32.68 -5.68
C PHE A 502 1.66 34.12 -5.23
N GLN A 503 1.49 35.10 -6.11
CA GLN A 503 1.53 36.51 -5.72
C GLN A 503 0.39 36.87 -4.78
N GLU A 504 -0.82 36.39 -5.06
CA GLU A 504 -1.98 36.62 -4.21
C GLU A 504 -1.84 35.92 -2.86
N LEU A 505 -1.37 34.68 -2.87
CA LEU A 505 -1.12 33.92 -1.65
C LEU A 505 -0.06 34.60 -0.77
N ARG A 506 1.00 35.15 -1.37
CA ARG A 506 2.03 35.92 -0.63
C ARG A 506 1.46 37.17 0.04
N ARG A 507 0.44 37.81 -0.54
CA ARG A 507 -0.20 39.00 0.05
C ARG A 507 -1.13 38.67 1.20
N THR A 508 -1.74 37.49 1.18
CA THR A 508 -2.85 37.11 2.06
C THR A 508 -2.46 36.14 3.17
N ILE A 509 -1.35 35.41 3.04
CA ILE A 509 -0.88 34.45 4.03
C ILE A 509 -0.41 35.14 5.33
N ASP A 510 -0.71 34.55 6.49
CA ASP A 510 -0.18 35.00 7.77
C ASP A 510 1.37 34.93 7.76
N PRO A 511 2.07 36.05 8.04
CA PRO A 511 3.53 36.08 8.15
C PRO A 511 4.13 35.05 9.12
N ASN A 512 3.36 34.56 10.10
CA ASN A 512 3.79 33.53 11.05
C ASN A 512 4.06 32.17 10.37
N HIS A 513 3.54 31.93 9.16
CA HIS A 513 3.83 30.74 8.37
C HIS A 513 5.17 30.87 7.62
N THR A 514 6.26 31.01 8.37
CA THR A 514 7.60 31.33 7.85
C THR A 514 8.07 30.39 6.73
N PHE A 515 7.86 29.08 6.86
CA PHE A 515 8.36 28.11 5.87
C PHE A 515 7.60 28.22 4.54
N LEU A 516 6.27 28.35 4.59
CA LEU A 516 5.45 28.61 3.41
C LEU A 516 5.85 29.94 2.74
N CYS A 517 6.06 31.00 3.51
CA CYS A 517 6.55 32.29 3.01
C CYS A 517 7.90 32.16 2.29
N ILE A 518 8.85 31.39 2.84
CA ILE A 518 10.16 31.13 2.22
C ILE A 518 10.01 30.40 0.88
N ASN A 519 9.14 29.38 0.81
CA ASN A 519 8.90 28.64 -0.43
C ASN A 519 8.25 29.51 -1.50
N LEU A 520 7.23 30.32 -1.13
CA LEU A 520 6.58 31.25 -2.06
C LEU A 520 7.55 32.29 -2.61
N ASN A 521 8.37 32.89 -1.75
CA ASN A 521 9.40 33.83 -2.18
C ASN A 521 10.40 33.15 -3.14
N SER A 522 10.83 31.94 -2.83
CA SER A 522 11.74 31.17 -3.69
C SER A 522 11.14 30.88 -5.07
N ILE A 523 9.86 30.48 -5.11
CA ILE A 523 9.13 30.24 -6.36
C ILE A 523 9.09 31.54 -7.20
N LEU A 524 8.67 32.64 -6.60
CA LEU A 524 8.55 33.93 -7.29
C LEU A 524 9.91 34.47 -7.78
N LEU A 525 10.99 34.21 -7.05
CA LEU A 525 12.36 34.56 -7.46
C LEU A 525 12.79 33.74 -8.68
N ASN A 526 12.60 32.42 -8.66
CA ASN A 526 12.99 31.53 -9.76
C ASN A 526 12.21 31.82 -11.05
N LEU A 527 10.98 32.30 -10.90
CA LEU A 527 10.12 32.73 -12.01
C LEU A 527 10.39 34.17 -12.45
N GLU A 528 11.41 34.84 -11.88
CA GLU A 528 11.86 36.21 -12.18
C GLU A 528 10.82 37.31 -11.92
N LEU A 529 9.75 37.00 -11.18
CA LEU A 529 8.64 37.93 -10.92
C LEU A 529 8.87 38.88 -9.74
N LEU A 530 9.87 38.60 -8.91
CA LEU A 530 10.25 39.50 -7.82
C LEU A 530 11.06 40.72 -8.29
N ARG A 531 11.54 40.72 -9.54
CA ARG A 531 12.24 41.89 -10.13
C ARG A 531 11.29 42.94 -10.71
N SER A 532 10.02 42.63 -10.91
CA SER A 532 9.06 43.51 -11.60
C SER A 532 8.34 44.52 -10.68
N THR A 533 8.49 44.43 -9.36
CA THR A 533 7.84 45.35 -8.40
C THR A 533 8.79 46.35 -7.72
N CYS A 534 10.09 46.36 -8.05
CA CYS A 534 11.05 47.35 -7.52
C CYS A 534 11.52 48.40 -8.55
N LEU A 535 10.85 48.50 -9.70
CA LEU A 535 11.13 49.54 -10.69
C LEU A 535 9.84 50.30 -11.04
N ALA A 536 9.38 51.08 -10.07
CA ALA A 536 8.74 52.36 -10.39
C ALA A 536 9.62 53.46 -9.78
N PRO A 537 10.59 54.00 -10.54
CA PRO A 537 11.13 55.30 -10.24
C PRO A 537 10.20 56.37 -10.83
N VAL A 538 9.83 57.31 -9.94
CA VAL A 538 9.30 58.69 -10.10
C VAL A 538 8.02 58.88 -9.31
#